data_AF-U5HIP8-F1
#
_entry.id   AF-U5HIP8-F1
#
_cell.length_a   1.000
_cell.length_b   1.000
_cell.length_c   1.000
_cell.angle_alpha   90.00
_cell.angle_beta   90.00
_cell.angle_gamma   90.00
#
_symmetry.space_group_name_H-M   'P 1'
#
loop_
_entity.id
_entity.type
_entity.pdbx_description
1 polymer ?
#
loop_
_entity_poly.entity_id
_entity_poly.type
_entity_poly.pdbx_seq_one_letter_code
_entity_poly.pdbx_strand_id
1 'polypeptide(L)'
;MTRLMNANKHVLVLPEGVASGEEGVRHHRFLSLPHPRTGRSSLFLVGPSGQGALFEVQRVDQAGTTRTWFVDQEVVNDGSLLLLTPFDPLFLIISYLSLISPKFMPYQHLWETVLLQLSTFDPSQGTPTEDENLLRP
;
A
#
# COMPACT_ATOMS: atom_id res chain seq x y z
N MET A 1 -1.87 -28.48 25.09
CA MET A 1 -2.88 -27.82 24.24
C MET A 1 -2.23 -26.62 23.58
N THR A 2 -1.64 -26.83 22.40
CA THR A 2 -0.85 -25.82 21.69
C THR A 2 -1.82 -24.88 20.98
N ARG A 3 -1.87 -23.62 21.43
CA ARG A 3 -2.63 -22.54 20.82
C ARG A 3 -2.10 -22.35 19.39
N LEU A 4 -2.81 -22.90 18.40
CA LEU A 4 -2.63 -22.53 17.00
C LEU A 4 -2.74 -21.00 16.94
N MET A 5 -1.64 -20.34 16.60
CA MET A 5 -1.65 -18.92 16.24
C MET A 5 -2.64 -18.79 15.10
N ASN A 6 -3.83 -18.26 15.40
CA ASN A 6 -4.87 -18.11 14.41
C ASN A 6 -4.35 -17.13 13.35
N ALA A 7 -4.11 -17.62 12.13
CA ALA A 7 -3.69 -16.74 11.05
C ALA A 7 -4.82 -15.75 10.78
N ASN A 8 -4.52 -14.45 10.83
CA ASN A 8 -5.51 -13.43 10.48
C ASN A 8 -5.85 -13.58 8.99
N LYS A 9 -7.13 -13.85 8.72
CA LYS A 9 -7.66 -13.98 7.37
C LYS A 9 -8.18 -12.62 6.90
N HIS A 10 -8.01 -12.33 5.63
CA HIS A 10 -8.49 -11.11 4.99
C HIS A 10 -9.17 -11.47 3.67
N VAL A 11 -10.19 -10.70 3.30
CA VAL A 11 -10.88 -10.84 2.01
C VAL A 11 -10.33 -9.80 1.05
N LEU A 12 -9.88 -10.25 -0.12
CA LEU A 12 -9.20 -9.42 -1.12
C LEU A 12 -9.89 -9.58 -2.49
N VAL A 13 -10.15 -8.47 -3.16
CA VAL A 13 -10.58 -8.45 -4.57
C VAL A 13 -9.36 -8.18 -5.45
N LEU A 14 -9.06 -9.12 -6.34
CA LEU A 14 -7.96 -9.02 -7.29
C LEU A 14 -8.49 -8.76 -8.71
N PRO A 15 -7.88 -7.84 -9.47
CA PRO A 15 -8.16 -7.71 -10.89
C PRO A 15 -7.89 -9.02 -11.64
N GLU A 16 -8.72 -9.28 -12.65
CA GLU A 16 -8.59 -10.44 -13.50
C GLU A 16 -7.20 -10.45 -14.19
N GLY A 17 -6.56 -11.62 -14.23
CA GLY A 17 -5.23 -11.80 -14.82
C GLY A 17 -4.05 -11.47 -13.91
N VAL A 18 -4.26 -10.88 -12.72
CA VAL A 18 -3.15 -10.63 -11.76
C VAL A 18 -2.71 -11.92 -11.08
N ALA A 19 -3.64 -12.79 -10.71
CA ALA A 19 -3.36 -14.08 -10.12
C ALA A 19 -4.23 -15.14 -10.81
N SER A 20 -3.74 -15.67 -11.94
CA SER A 20 -4.35 -16.83 -12.58
C SER A 20 -3.71 -18.12 -12.04
N GLY A 21 -4.54 -19.02 -11.52
CA GLY A 21 -4.14 -20.33 -11.01
C GLY A 21 -3.48 -20.35 -9.62
N GLU A 22 -3.31 -21.55 -9.05
CA GLU A 22 -2.72 -21.74 -7.71
C GLU A 22 -1.24 -21.36 -7.63
N GLU A 23 -0.51 -21.42 -8.74
CA GLU A 23 0.88 -20.97 -8.83
C GLU A 23 0.99 -19.45 -8.90
N GLY A 24 -0.02 -18.77 -9.48
CA GLY A 24 -0.05 -17.32 -9.61
C GLY A 24 0.13 -16.64 -8.26
N VAL A 25 -0.68 -17.00 -7.27
CA VAL A 25 -0.72 -16.36 -5.93
C VAL A 25 0.60 -16.49 -5.15
N ARG A 26 1.40 -17.53 -5.40
CA ARG A 26 2.63 -17.80 -4.61
C ARG A 26 3.80 -16.89 -4.98
N HIS A 27 3.75 -16.23 -6.13
CA HIS A 27 4.84 -15.39 -6.63
C HIS A 27 4.60 -13.89 -6.43
N HIS A 28 3.48 -13.49 -5.84
CA HIS A 28 3.23 -12.07 -5.56
C HIS A 28 3.94 -11.62 -4.29
N ARG A 29 4.61 -10.47 -4.38
CA ARG A 29 5.27 -9.83 -3.24
C ARG A 29 4.54 -8.55 -2.88
N PHE A 30 4.11 -8.46 -1.62
CA PHE A 30 3.67 -7.21 -1.04
C PHE A 30 4.88 -6.35 -0.65
N LEU A 31 4.81 -5.06 -0.99
CA LEU A 31 5.80 -4.05 -0.65
C LEU A 31 5.13 -3.01 0.24
N SER A 32 5.81 -2.63 1.32
CA SER A 32 5.39 -1.51 2.17
C SER A 32 6.20 -0.29 1.76
N LEU A 33 5.55 0.69 1.13
CA LEU A 33 6.21 1.89 0.60
C LEU A 33 5.52 3.16 1.13
N PRO A 34 6.27 4.26 1.35
CA PRO A 34 5.67 5.55 1.67
C PRO A 34 4.75 6.05 0.56
N HIS A 35 3.50 6.33 0.90
CA HIS A 35 2.47 6.81 -0.03
C HIS A 35 2.86 8.19 -0.59
N PRO A 36 2.76 8.44 -1.91
CA PRO A 36 3.33 9.63 -2.54
C PRO A 36 2.73 10.96 -2.06
N ARG A 37 1.48 10.95 -1.56
CA ARG A 37 0.78 12.14 -1.04
C ARG A 37 0.99 12.38 0.46
N THR A 38 1.05 11.32 1.25
CA THR A 38 0.98 11.42 2.72
C THR A 38 2.28 11.00 3.40
N GLY A 39 3.18 10.33 2.67
CA GLY A 39 4.39 9.69 3.17
C GLY A 39 4.18 8.60 4.22
N ARG A 40 2.92 8.27 4.54
CA ARG A 40 2.59 7.15 5.44
C ARG A 40 2.82 5.82 4.72
N SER A 41 3.13 4.78 5.48
CA SER A 41 3.32 3.44 4.94
C SER A 41 2.03 2.90 4.33
N SER A 42 2.07 2.60 3.02
CA SER A 42 0.99 1.95 2.28
C SER A 42 1.47 0.62 1.70
N LEU A 43 0.54 -0.33 1.53
CA LEU A 43 0.83 -1.63 0.94
C LEU A 43 0.62 -1.60 -0.57
N PHE A 44 1.55 -2.19 -1.30
CA PHE A 44 1.50 -2.36 -2.75
C PHE A 44 1.77 -3.81 -3.12
N LEU A 45 1.19 -4.29 -4.22
CA LEU A 45 1.45 -5.60 -4.79
C LEU A 45 2.16 -5.46 -6.13
N VAL A 46 3.28 -6.16 -6.30
CA VAL A 46 3.97 -6.24 -7.60
C VAL A 46 3.29 -7.28 -8.48
N GLY A 47 2.94 -6.90 -9.71
CA GLY A 47 2.36 -7.79 -10.69
C GLY A 47 3.31 -8.94 -11.10
N PRO A 48 2.76 -10.09 -11.53
CA PRO A 48 3.52 -11.32 -11.74
C PRO A 48 4.50 -11.26 -12.92
N SER A 49 4.24 -10.40 -13.91
CA SER A 49 4.92 -10.41 -15.21
C SER A 49 6.14 -9.47 -15.30
N GLY A 50 6.51 -8.77 -14.23
CA GLY A 50 7.64 -7.83 -14.23
C GLY A 50 7.46 -6.63 -15.17
N GLN A 51 6.27 -6.44 -15.75
CA GLN A 51 5.95 -5.37 -16.72
C GLN A 51 5.69 -4.01 -16.05
N GLY A 52 6.17 -3.81 -14.82
CA GLY A 52 5.94 -2.57 -14.07
C GLY A 52 4.51 -2.39 -13.55
N ALA A 53 3.66 -3.42 -13.62
CA ALA A 53 2.34 -3.38 -13.02
C ALA A 53 2.46 -3.37 -11.48
N LEU A 54 2.04 -2.26 -10.87
CA LEU A 54 1.95 -2.09 -9.42
C LEU A 54 0.48 -1.93 -9.06
N PHE A 55 0.06 -2.51 -7.94
CA PHE A 55 -1.29 -2.34 -7.42
C PHE A 55 -1.22 -1.77 -6.01
N GLU A 56 -1.99 -0.74 -5.71
CA GLU A 56 -2.17 -0.26 -4.35
C GLU A 56 -3.19 -1.14 -3.62
N VAL A 57 -2.90 -1.50 -2.37
CA VAL A 57 -3.85 -2.19 -1.50
C VAL A 57 -4.67 -1.15 -0.75
N GLN A 58 -5.95 -1.05 -1.11
CA GLN A 58 -6.89 -0.16 -0.46
C GLN A 58 -7.79 -0.94 0.51
N ARG A 59 -7.88 -0.47 1.75
CA ARG A 59 -8.80 -1.03 2.74
C ARG A 59 -10.11 -0.26 2.70
N VAL A 60 -11.19 -0.95 2.37
CA VAL A 60 -12.55 -0.46 2.51
C VAL A 60 -13.09 -0.93 3.86
N ASP A 61 -13.22 0.03 4.78
CA ASP A 61 -13.79 -0.17 6.09
C ASP A 61 -14.65 1.04 6.47
N GLN A 62 -15.82 0.80 7.06
CA GLN A 62 -16.75 1.82 7.52
C GLN A 62 -16.63 1.93 9.04
N ALA A 63 -16.11 3.08 9.47
CA ALA A 63 -15.93 3.37 10.89
C ALA A 63 -17.24 3.24 11.67
N GLY A 64 -17.17 2.61 12.85
CA GLY A 64 -18.30 2.50 13.77
C GLY A 64 -19.24 1.31 13.52
N THR A 65 -18.92 0.40 12.61
CA THR A 65 -19.72 -0.82 12.39
C THR A 65 -18.85 -2.08 12.51
N THR A 66 -19.29 -3.03 13.34
CA THR A 66 -18.66 -4.35 13.41
C THR A 66 -19.20 -5.22 12.27
N ARG A 67 -18.31 -5.69 11.40
CA ARG A 67 -18.65 -6.55 10.26
C ARG A 67 -17.77 -7.80 10.30
N THR A 68 -18.27 -8.89 9.74
CA THR A 68 -17.53 -10.13 9.55
C THR A 68 -17.88 -10.71 8.19
N TRP A 69 -16.98 -11.52 7.64
CA TRP A 69 -17.29 -12.29 6.43
C TRP A 69 -17.58 -13.74 6.82
N PHE A 70 -18.58 -14.31 6.17
CA PHE A 70 -18.78 -15.75 6.13
C PHE A 70 -18.19 -16.24 4.82
N VAL A 71 -17.12 -17.03 4.90
CA VAL A 71 -16.43 -17.61 3.74
C VAL A 71 -16.52 -19.12 3.91
N ASP A 72 -17.32 -19.76 3.06
CA ASP A 72 -17.67 -21.17 3.19
C ASP A 72 -18.19 -21.55 4.60
N GLN A 73 -17.43 -22.34 5.35
CA GLN A 73 -17.75 -22.78 6.72
C GLN A 73 -16.96 -22.01 7.79
N GLU A 74 -16.30 -20.92 7.42
CA GLU A 74 -15.43 -20.14 8.30
C GLU A 74 -15.90 -18.69 8.44
N VAL A 75 -15.60 -18.11 9.61
CA VAL A 75 -15.87 -16.69 9.91
C VAL A 75 -14.56 -15.91 9.91
N VAL A 76 -14.49 -14.87 9.10
CA VAL A 76 -13.37 -13.92 9.08
C VAL A 76 -13.77 -12.67 9.86
N ASN A 77 -13.14 -12.49 11.03
CA ASN A 77 -13.50 -11.44 12.00
C ASN A 77 -13.10 -10.01 11.59
N ASP A 78 -12.17 -9.84 10.64
CA ASP A 78 -11.66 -8.52 10.26
C ASP A 78 -12.75 -7.61 9.64
N GLY A 79 -13.72 -8.19 8.93
CA GLY A 79 -14.86 -7.47 8.35
C GLY A 79 -14.54 -6.48 7.23
N SER A 80 -13.28 -6.10 7.07
CA SER A 80 -12.82 -5.20 6.02
C SER A 80 -12.75 -5.89 4.67
N LEU A 81 -12.85 -5.09 3.61
CA LEU A 81 -12.62 -5.55 2.24
C LEU A 81 -11.34 -4.90 1.72
N LEU A 82 -10.40 -5.71 1.25
CA LEU A 82 -9.19 -5.21 0.60
C LEU A 82 -9.41 -5.18 -0.92
N LEU A 83 -9.05 -4.09 -1.57
CA LEU A 83 -9.08 -3.93 -3.03
C LEU A 83 -7.67 -3.72 -3.54
N LEU A 84 -7.31 -4.41 -4.62
CA LEU A 84 -6.13 -4.07 -5.42
C LEU A 84 -6.53 -3.16 -6.57
N THR A 85 -6.02 -1.95 -6.56
CA THR A 85 -6.24 -0.98 -7.64
C THR A 85 -4.95 -0.77 -8.43
N PRO A 86 -4.99 -0.76 -9.78
CA PRO A 86 -3.81 -0.43 -10.57
C PRO A 86 -3.25 0.93 -10.16
N PHE A 87 -1.94 0.98 -9.94
CA PHE A 87 -1.22 2.16 -9.49
C PHE A 87 -0.06 2.44 -10.44
N ASP A 88 0.08 3.68 -10.90
CA ASP A 88 1.19 4.10 -11.75
C ASP A 88 2.45 4.38 -10.88
N PRO A 89 3.54 3.60 -11.02
CA PRO A 89 4.76 3.79 -10.23
C PRO A 89 5.37 5.19 -10.37
N LEU A 90 5.06 5.93 -11.45
CA LEU A 90 5.57 7.27 -11.66
C LEU A 90 5.19 8.23 -10.52
N PHE A 91 4.04 8.03 -9.86
CA PHE A 91 3.66 8.85 -8.71
C PHE A 91 4.61 8.68 -7.52
N LEU A 92 5.12 7.46 -7.28
CA LEU A 92 6.12 7.21 -6.24
C LEU A 92 7.45 7.87 -6.62
N ILE A 93 7.87 7.71 -7.88
CA ILE A 93 9.13 8.28 -8.37
C ILE A 93 9.11 9.81 -8.24
N ILE A 94 8.06 10.47 -8.75
CA ILE A 94 7.92 11.93 -8.68
C ILE A 94 7.93 12.39 -7.22
N SER A 95 7.17 11.74 -6.33
CA SER A 95 7.13 12.09 -4.91
C SER A 95 8.51 11.97 -4.26
N TYR A 96 9.22 10.88 -4.50
CA TYR A 96 10.53 10.63 -3.89
C TYR A 96 11.63 11.56 -4.42
N LEU A 97 11.58 11.89 -5.71
CA LEU A 97 12.47 12.89 -6.28
C LEU A 97 12.22 14.29 -5.73
N SER A 98 10.99 14.59 -5.29
CA SER A 98 10.69 15.89 -4.67
C SER A 98 11.36 16.08 -3.30
N LEU A 99 11.80 14.99 -2.66
CA LEU A 99 12.50 15.01 -1.37
C LEU A 99 13.97 15.44 -1.47
N ILE A 100 14.55 15.42 -2.68
CA ILE A 100 15.97 15.71 -2.88
C ILE A 100 16.16 17.06 -3.58
N SER A 101 17.32 17.70 -3.35
CA SER A 101 17.61 19.00 -3.99
C SER A 101 17.69 18.86 -5.52
N PRO A 102 17.24 19.85 -6.31
CA PRO A 102 17.23 19.81 -7.77
C PRO A 102 18.64 19.98 -8.33
N LYS A 103 19.45 18.93 -8.22
CA LYS A 103 20.81 18.85 -8.74
C LYS A 103 20.93 17.60 -9.60
N PHE A 104 21.76 17.68 -10.64
CA PHE A 104 22.09 16.49 -11.42
C PHE A 104 22.77 15.45 -10.51
N MET A 105 22.27 14.22 -10.54
CA MET A 105 22.79 13.11 -9.78
C MET A 105 22.86 11.87 -10.66
N PRO A 106 23.99 11.12 -10.66
CA PRO A 106 24.05 9.84 -11.34
C PRO A 106 23.03 8.86 -10.77
N TYR A 107 22.43 8.04 -11.64
CA TYR A 107 21.43 7.04 -11.26
C TYR A 107 21.88 6.14 -10.09
N GLN A 108 23.16 5.78 -10.04
CA GLN A 108 23.73 4.93 -9.00
C GLN A 108 23.61 5.53 -7.59
N HIS A 109 23.67 6.86 -7.45
CA HIS A 109 23.58 7.56 -6.16
C HIS A 109 22.17 8.05 -5.83
N LEU A 110 21.28 8.06 -6.83
CA LEU A 110 19.93 8.60 -6.71
C LEU A 110 19.16 7.93 -5.58
N TRP A 111 19.13 6.59 -5.61
CA TRP A 111 18.32 5.82 -4.67
C TRP A 111 18.88 5.82 -3.26
N GLU A 112 20.21 5.87 -3.08
CA GLU A 112 20.82 6.02 -1.77
C GLU A 112 20.37 7.33 -1.09
N THR A 113 20.39 8.43 -1.85
CA THR A 113 19.96 9.75 -1.35
C THR A 113 18.47 9.76 -1.03
N VAL A 114 17.63 9.19 -1.90
CA VAL A 114 16.19 9.07 -1.68
C VAL A 114 15.89 8.25 -0.42
N LEU A 115 16.55 7.11 -0.24
CA LEU A 115 16.36 6.25 0.93
C LEU A 115 16.74 6.95 2.23
N LEU A 116 17.83 7.73 2.23
CA LEU A 116 18.21 8.54 3.37
C LEU A 116 17.12 9.57 3.72
N GLN A 117 16.59 10.29 2.73
CA GLN A 117 15.51 11.26 2.97
C GLN A 117 14.23 10.60 3.49
N LEU A 118 13.84 9.46 2.92
CA LEU A 118 12.69 8.68 3.37
C LEU A 118 12.86 8.16 4.81
N SER A 119 14.07 7.77 5.20
CA SER A 119 14.36 7.33 6.57
C SER A 119 14.23 8.43 7.62
N THR A 120 14.43 9.68 7.20
CA THR A 120 14.32 10.87 8.06
C THR A 120 12.92 11.52 8.01
N PHE A 121 12.07 11.08 7.08
CA PHE A 121 10.76 11.67 6.86
C PHE A 121 9.78 11.25 7.96
N ASP A 122 9.26 12.23 8.70
CA ASP A 122 8.23 12.01 9.71
C ASP A 122 6.83 12.33 9.12
N PRO A 123 5.99 11.31 8.86
CA PRO A 123 4.65 11.52 8.29
C PRO A 123 3.66 12.18 9.25
N SER A 124 4.02 12.39 10.52
CA SER A 124 3.22 13.14 11.48
C SER A 124 3.40 14.66 11.37
N GLN A 125 4.44 15.11 10.67
CA GLN A 125 4.78 16.53 10.48
C GLN A 125 4.23 17.12 9.16
N GLY A 126 3.29 16.43 8.50
CA GLY A 126 2.63 16.94 7.29
C GLY A 126 1.90 18.25 7.60
N THR A 127 2.25 19.31 6.88
CA THR A 127 1.56 20.61 6.92
C THR A 127 0.04 20.42 6.84
N PRO A 128 -0.77 21.13 7.65
CA PRO A 128 -2.23 21.06 7.55
C PRO A 128 -2.62 21.45 6.13
N THR A 129 -3.13 20.48 5.37
CA THR A 129 -3.63 20.73 4.02
C THR A 129 -4.90 21.57 4.15
N GLU A 130 -5.07 22.55 3.25
CA GLU A 130 -6.16 23.55 3.27
C GLU A 130 -7.59 22.97 3.40
N ASP A 131 -7.78 21.67 3.18
CA ASP A 131 -9.03 20.94 3.42
C ASP A 131 -9.47 20.92 4.90
N GLU A 132 -8.55 20.98 5.87
CA GLU A 132 -8.93 21.08 7.30
C GLU A 132 -9.51 22.46 7.67
N ASN A 133 -9.28 23.48 6.85
CA ASN A 133 -9.83 24.83 7.07
C ASN A 133 -11.24 25.00 6.49
N LEU A 134 -11.72 24.06 5.66
CA LEU A 134 -13.07 24.06 5.09
C LEU A 134 -14.12 23.35 5.97
N LEU A 135 -13.68 22.70 7.05
CA LEU A 135 -14.53 21.92 7.95
C LEU A 135 -14.63 22.49 9.37
N ARG A 136 -14.13 23.71 9.61
CA ARG A 136 -14.41 24.44 10.85
C ARG A 136 -15.65 25.32 10.63
N PRO A 137 -16.71 25.16 11.44
CA PRO A 137 -17.89 26.03 11.37
C PRO A 137 -17.57 27.48 11.77
#